data_AF-A0A4R4NIH4-F1
#
_entry.id   AF-A0A4R4NIH4-F1
#
_cell.length_a   1.000
_cell.length_b   1.000
_cell.length_c   1.000
_cell.angle_alpha   90.00
_cell.angle_beta   90.00
_cell.angle_gamma   90.00
#
_symmetry.space_group_name_H-M   'P 1'
#
loop_
_entity.id
_entity.type
_entity.pdbx_description
1 polymer ?
#
loop_
_entity_poly.entity_id
_entity_poly.type
_entity_poly.pdbx_seq_one_letter_code
_entity_poly.pdbx_strand_id
1 'polypeptide(L)'
;MPYWTRGQAGRETPHDLFRVLYFGWLAAFTLKLLGSAWDVSWHFKWLRDDLAPPHVLNSAGTALALALTIIHGYTGYGVDKAALRLIQWGTGIFLVAVPLDLINHRVNGLDITSWSPSHLMLYLGTFFMIAGVIRGWFMGAPPGRERVVVLGAFLAFFLENVHFPEQHQEYGILSIGAWDNGAVYAEPILLQFAADQMGRPIDRTMMTGFALPVPDFLYPVYAVVVGVSVLVVARTLIGRFGAATLVAVAYVGVRTLIWPLLTYTGFPPSAVPFFLVIAGLLVDVAFLVRPPALRALLGAAVATAGAYAALAAQNAVMGGVYDLLIGRQGLLGAPPLVTSSAVWSGLGLLAAWLAVEWLAHRRRASPGRAASPVIAPATH
;
A
#
# COMPACT_ATOMS: atom_id res chain seq x y z
N MET A 1 31.75 10.49 17.63
CA MET A 1 32.11 9.06 17.81
C MET A 1 31.74 8.32 16.54
N PRO A 2 32.54 7.37 16.01
CA PRO A 2 32.13 6.65 14.82
C PRO A 2 31.00 5.67 15.21
N TYR A 3 29.76 5.99 14.81
CA TYR A 3 28.60 5.10 14.97
C TYR A 3 28.70 3.83 14.13
N TRP A 4 29.79 3.64 13.38
CA TRP A 4 30.03 2.46 12.57
C TRP A 4 30.86 1.42 13.33
N THR A 5 30.20 0.70 14.25
CA THR A 5 30.81 -0.43 14.98
C THR A 5 29.90 -1.64 14.90
N ARG A 6 30.48 -2.83 14.72
CA ARG A 6 29.73 -4.08 14.68
C ARG A 6 28.98 -4.29 16.00
N GLY A 7 27.70 -4.67 15.94
CA GLY A 7 26.88 -4.90 17.12
C GLY A 7 25.74 -5.88 16.89
N GLN A 8 24.99 -6.19 17.95
CA GLN A 8 23.81 -7.05 17.89
C GLN A 8 22.53 -6.22 17.95
N ALA A 9 21.48 -6.69 17.27
CA ALA A 9 20.16 -6.05 17.32
C ALA A 9 19.65 -5.97 18.77
N GLY A 10 19.06 -4.82 19.12
CA GLY A 10 18.65 -4.48 20.49
C GLY A 10 19.71 -3.73 21.28
N ARG A 11 20.85 -3.37 20.65
CA ARG A 11 21.85 -2.49 21.26
C ARG A 11 21.24 -1.11 21.55
N GLU A 12 21.62 -0.54 22.68
CA GLU A 12 21.25 0.84 23.03
C GLU A 12 21.64 1.79 21.89
N THR A 13 20.68 2.61 21.46
CA THR A 13 20.85 3.51 20.33
C THR A 13 20.66 4.94 20.82
N PRO A 14 21.65 5.83 20.61
CA PRO A 14 21.48 7.25 20.89
C PRO A 14 20.22 7.80 20.21
N HIS A 15 19.47 8.63 20.93
CA HIS A 15 18.14 9.07 20.48
C HIS A 15 18.15 9.77 19.11
N ASP A 16 19.14 10.62 18.87
CA ASP A 16 19.26 11.33 17.60
C ASP A 16 19.60 10.37 16.46
N LEU A 17 20.46 9.38 16.71
CA LEU A 17 20.75 8.34 15.73
C LEU A 17 19.50 7.50 15.43
N PHE A 18 18.72 7.14 16.45
CA PHE A 18 17.45 6.44 16.27
C PHE A 18 16.52 7.22 15.34
N ARG A 19 16.30 8.50 15.61
CA ARG A 19 15.46 9.37 14.76
C ARG A 19 15.98 9.45 13.33
N VAL A 20 17.28 9.66 13.14
CA VAL A 20 17.89 9.73 11.80
C VAL A 20 17.65 8.44 11.01
N LEU A 21 17.78 7.27 11.64
CA LEU A 21 17.54 5.98 10.97
C LEU A 21 16.07 5.85 10.50
N TYR A 22 15.10 6.21 11.33
CA TYR A 22 13.68 6.11 10.97
C TYR A 22 13.18 7.21 10.05
N PHE A 23 13.76 8.42 10.12
CA PHE A 23 13.50 9.45 9.12
C PHE A 23 14.12 9.09 7.77
N GLY A 24 15.24 8.37 7.77
CA GLY A 24 15.76 7.70 6.58
C GLY A 24 14.74 6.73 5.97
N TRP A 25 14.07 5.92 6.80
CA TRP A 25 12.99 5.03 6.32
C TRP A 25 11.79 5.80 5.76
N LEU A 26 11.36 6.89 6.40
CA LEU A 26 10.33 7.76 5.84
C LEU A 26 10.73 8.33 4.48
N ALA A 27 11.97 8.79 4.33
CA ALA A 27 12.49 9.27 3.05
C ALA A 27 12.50 8.14 1.99
N ALA A 28 13.00 6.96 2.34
CA ALA A 28 13.02 5.81 1.44
C ALA A 28 11.62 5.43 0.94
N PHE A 29 10.64 5.33 1.85
CA PHE A 29 9.26 5.00 1.49
C PHE A 29 8.55 6.14 0.76
N THR A 30 8.90 7.41 1.02
CA THR A 30 8.37 8.54 0.25
C THR A 30 8.84 8.48 -1.20
N LEU A 31 10.14 8.23 -1.44
CA LEU A 31 10.68 8.06 -2.79
C LEU A 31 10.02 6.87 -3.50
N LYS A 32 9.82 5.76 -2.79
CA LYS A 32 9.12 4.58 -3.31
C LYS A 32 7.67 4.90 -3.67
N LEU A 33 6.92 5.53 -2.77
CA LEU A 33 5.52 5.94 -2.98
C LEU A 33 5.37 6.85 -4.21
N LEU A 34 6.21 7.89 -4.31
CA LEU A 34 6.15 8.82 -5.44
C LEU A 34 6.55 8.14 -6.76
N GLY A 35 7.59 7.30 -6.71
CA GLY A 35 8.04 6.52 -7.86
C GLY A 35 6.97 5.55 -8.33
N SER A 36 6.40 4.75 -7.42
CA SER A 36 5.39 3.73 -7.73
C SER A 36 4.07 4.32 -8.19
N ALA A 37 3.59 5.40 -7.57
CA ALA A 37 2.36 6.07 -8.00
C ALA A 37 2.47 6.63 -9.43
N TRP A 38 3.65 7.11 -9.81
CA TRP A 38 3.95 7.52 -11.18
C TRP A 38 4.13 6.32 -12.12
N ASP A 39 4.78 5.24 -11.65
CA ASP A 39 5.11 4.06 -12.44
C ASP A 39 3.88 3.37 -13.05
N VAL A 40 2.80 3.20 -12.29
CA VAL A 40 1.58 2.59 -12.84
C VAL A 40 1.03 3.44 -13.99
N SER A 41 0.95 4.75 -13.79
CA SER A 41 0.48 5.69 -14.82
C SER A 41 1.39 5.69 -16.05
N TRP A 42 2.71 5.55 -15.85
CA TRP A 42 3.69 5.39 -16.91
C TRP A 42 3.40 4.15 -17.76
N HIS A 43 3.19 2.98 -17.14
CA HIS A 43 2.93 1.74 -17.89
C HIS A 43 1.56 1.70 -18.58
N PHE A 44 0.58 2.49 -18.15
CA PHE A 44 -0.66 2.68 -18.90
C PHE A 44 -0.51 3.60 -20.12
N LYS A 45 0.61 4.34 -20.23
CA LYS A 45 0.88 5.25 -21.35
C LYS A 45 1.94 4.69 -22.30
N TRP A 46 3.05 4.21 -21.76
CA TRP A 46 4.24 3.89 -22.53
C TRP A 46 4.67 2.44 -22.36
N LEU A 47 5.22 1.89 -23.45
CA LEU A 47 5.96 0.64 -23.40
C LEU A 47 7.23 0.89 -22.56
N ARG A 48 7.47 0.01 -21.58
CA ARG A 48 8.55 0.13 -20.58
C ARG A 48 9.90 0.53 -21.18
N ASP A 49 10.54 1.46 -20.49
CA ASP A 49 11.95 1.83 -20.65
C ASP A 49 12.69 1.51 -19.34
N ASP A 50 13.87 0.91 -19.41
CA ASP A 50 14.67 0.48 -18.24
C ASP A 50 15.15 1.67 -17.39
N LEU A 51 15.16 2.88 -17.94
CA LEU A 51 15.52 4.13 -17.26
C LEU A 51 14.36 5.11 -17.16
N ALA A 52 13.11 4.60 -17.16
CA ALA A 52 11.95 5.44 -16.95
C ALA A 52 12.13 6.28 -15.65
N PRO A 53 11.88 7.60 -15.69
CA PRO A 53 11.93 8.46 -14.51
C PRO A 53 11.27 7.91 -13.22
N PRO A 54 10.08 7.25 -13.23
CA PRO A 54 9.54 6.60 -12.04
C PRO A 54 10.45 5.49 -11.49
N HIS A 55 11.15 4.74 -12.35
CA HIS A 55 12.09 3.68 -11.95
C HIS A 55 13.34 4.24 -11.28
N VAL A 56 13.84 5.38 -11.74
CA VAL A 56 14.98 6.07 -11.11
C VAL A 56 14.61 6.48 -9.68
N LEU A 57 13.43 7.09 -9.50
CA LEU A 57 12.96 7.50 -8.18
C LEU A 57 12.73 6.30 -7.25
N ASN A 58 12.12 5.25 -7.79
CA ASN A 58 11.96 3.97 -7.10
C ASN A 58 13.29 3.34 -6.70
N SER A 59 14.29 3.39 -7.58
CA SER A 59 15.62 2.81 -7.34
C SER A 59 16.38 3.58 -6.27
N ALA A 60 16.26 4.92 -6.24
CA ALA A 60 16.82 5.74 -5.18
C ALA A 60 16.23 5.38 -3.80
N GLY A 61 14.91 5.21 -3.72
CA GLY A 61 14.24 4.74 -2.50
C GLY A 61 14.70 3.33 -2.07
N THR A 62 14.83 2.40 -3.03
CA THR A 62 15.36 1.05 -2.78
C THR A 62 16.81 1.09 -2.27
N ALA A 63 17.68 1.90 -2.87
CA ALA A 63 19.07 2.03 -2.47
C ALA A 63 19.19 2.55 -1.03
N LEU A 64 18.36 3.52 -0.65
CA LEU A 64 18.31 4.03 0.72
C LEU A 64 17.80 2.97 1.72
N ALA A 65 16.73 2.24 1.38
CA ALA A 65 16.22 1.14 2.19
C ALA A 65 17.26 0.01 2.38
N LEU A 66 18.01 -0.30 1.34
CA LEU A 66 19.11 -1.27 1.40
C LEU A 66 20.24 -0.78 2.31
N ALA A 67 20.65 0.49 2.19
CA ALA A 67 21.65 1.08 3.05
C ALA A 67 21.23 1.04 4.53
N LEU A 68 19.97 1.40 4.84
CA LEU A 68 19.40 1.31 6.18
C LEU A 68 19.35 -0.14 6.70
N THR A 69 18.97 -1.09 5.84
CA THR A 69 19.02 -2.52 6.17
C THR A 69 20.43 -2.97 6.58
N ILE A 70 21.44 -2.55 5.83
CA ILE A 70 22.85 -2.83 6.12
C ILE A 70 23.28 -2.16 7.42
N ILE A 71 22.93 -0.89 7.64
CA ILE A 71 23.25 -0.16 8.88
C ILE A 71 22.67 -0.90 10.09
N HIS A 72 21.37 -1.22 10.07
CA HIS A 72 20.70 -1.95 11.14
C HIS A 72 21.33 -3.35 11.36
N GLY A 73 21.63 -4.06 10.27
CA GLY A 73 22.20 -5.40 10.33
C GLY A 73 23.64 -5.45 10.84
N TYR A 74 24.47 -4.48 10.46
CA TYR A 74 25.88 -4.41 10.86
C TYR A 74 26.04 -3.87 12.28
N THR A 75 25.34 -2.78 12.61
CA THR A 75 25.53 -2.06 13.88
C THR A 75 24.62 -2.56 15.00
N GLY A 76 23.46 -3.13 14.66
CA GLY A 76 22.42 -3.49 15.62
C GLY A 76 21.62 -2.31 16.18
N TYR A 77 21.88 -1.08 15.74
CA TYR A 77 21.19 0.11 16.19
C TYR A 77 19.75 0.20 15.67
N GLY A 78 18.87 0.80 16.47
CA GLY A 78 17.53 1.20 16.09
C GLY A 78 16.48 0.09 15.96
N VAL A 79 16.86 -1.18 16.08
CA VAL A 79 15.94 -2.31 15.88
C VAL A 79 16.17 -3.42 16.90
N ASP A 80 15.09 -4.11 17.27
CA ASP A 80 15.18 -5.40 17.97
C ASP A 80 15.42 -6.56 16.97
N LYS A 81 15.73 -7.76 17.49
CA LYS A 81 16.02 -8.95 16.66
C LYS A 81 14.88 -9.33 15.70
N ALA A 82 13.63 -9.12 16.10
CA ALA A 82 12.48 -9.49 15.29
C ALA A 82 12.22 -8.45 14.19
N ALA A 83 12.35 -7.15 14.51
CA ALA A 83 12.30 -6.06 13.55
C ALA A 83 13.40 -6.21 12.50
N LEU A 84 14.64 -6.48 12.92
CA LEU A 84 15.76 -6.70 12.01
C LEU A 84 15.49 -7.88 11.06
N ARG A 85 15.00 -9.00 11.57
CA ARG A 85 14.68 -10.18 10.75
C ARG A 85 13.60 -9.88 9.72
N LEU A 86 12.54 -9.17 10.10
CA LEU A 86 11.49 -8.76 9.16
C LEU A 86 12.04 -7.85 8.07
N ILE A 87 12.86 -6.86 8.43
CA ILE A 87 13.54 -5.99 7.46
C ILE A 87 14.43 -6.80 6.52
N GLN A 88 15.28 -7.69 7.05
CA GLN A 88 16.20 -8.48 6.25
C GLN A 88 15.50 -9.47 5.32
N TRP A 89 14.46 -10.18 5.81
CA TRP A 89 13.66 -11.06 4.97
C TRP A 89 12.92 -10.28 3.90
N GLY A 90 12.32 -9.14 4.25
CA GLY A 90 11.65 -8.27 3.31
C GLY A 90 12.58 -7.77 2.20
N THR A 91 13.74 -7.23 2.59
CA THR A 91 14.79 -6.78 1.66
C THR A 91 15.30 -7.93 0.80
N GLY A 92 15.53 -9.12 1.37
CA GLY A 92 15.99 -10.30 0.63
C GLY A 92 14.98 -10.75 -0.43
N ILE A 93 13.70 -10.89 -0.06
CA ILE A 93 12.62 -11.23 -0.99
C ILE A 93 12.54 -10.17 -2.11
N PHE A 94 12.57 -8.89 -1.74
CA PHE A 94 12.51 -7.80 -2.71
C PHE A 94 13.67 -7.84 -3.72
N LEU A 95 14.91 -8.04 -3.24
CA LEU A 95 16.09 -8.09 -4.11
C LEU A 95 16.10 -9.31 -5.03
N VAL A 96 15.51 -10.43 -4.62
CA VAL A 96 15.29 -11.60 -5.50
C VAL A 96 14.18 -11.33 -6.50
N ALA A 97 13.13 -10.61 -6.10
CA ALA A 97 12.00 -10.29 -6.97
C ALA A 97 12.41 -9.37 -8.13
N VAL A 98 13.33 -8.41 -7.93
CA VAL A 98 13.78 -7.49 -8.99
C VAL A 98 14.30 -8.21 -10.26
N PRO A 99 15.30 -9.12 -10.19
CA PRO A 99 15.75 -9.82 -11.39
C PRO A 99 14.70 -10.78 -11.96
N LEU A 100 13.85 -11.39 -11.10
CA LEU A 100 12.75 -12.23 -11.57
C LEU A 100 11.71 -11.42 -12.35
N ASP A 101 11.43 -10.20 -11.89
CA ASP A 101 10.53 -9.26 -12.55
C ASP A 101 11.09 -8.84 -13.91
N LEU A 102 12.38 -8.47 -13.98
CA LEU A 102 13.05 -8.18 -15.24
C LEU A 102 13.01 -9.35 -16.23
N ILE A 103 13.21 -10.58 -15.74
CA ILE A 103 13.11 -11.79 -16.58
C ILE A 103 11.67 -11.99 -17.05
N ASN A 104 10.69 -11.88 -16.15
CA ASN A 104 9.27 -11.99 -16.48
C ASN A 104 8.90 -10.99 -17.59
N HIS A 105 9.34 -9.74 -17.45
CA HIS A 105 9.11 -8.71 -18.46
C HIS A 105 9.78 -8.98 -19.81
N ARG A 106 10.94 -9.65 -19.82
CA ARG A 106 11.64 -10.01 -21.05
C ARG A 106 11.04 -11.23 -21.75
N VAL A 107 10.58 -12.21 -20.98
CA VAL A 107 10.09 -13.50 -21.50
C VAL A 107 8.60 -13.42 -21.84
N ASN A 108 7.79 -12.91 -20.92
CA ASN A 108 6.34 -12.84 -21.06
C ASN A 108 5.88 -11.48 -21.60
N GLY A 109 6.79 -10.51 -21.72
CA GLY A 109 6.54 -9.16 -22.22
C GLY A 109 6.09 -8.19 -21.12
N LEU A 110 5.59 -7.00 -21.50
CA LEU A 110 5.17 -5.95 -20.58
C LEU A 110 3.99 -6.41 -19.70
N ASP A 111 4.33 -7.02 -18.57
CA ASP A 111 3.40 -7.34 -17.51
C ASP A 111 2.99 -6.08 -16.74
N ILE A 112 2.03 -5.33 -17.28
CA ILE A 112 1.43 -4.18 -16.58
C ILE A 112 0.61 -4.63 -15.37
N THR A 113 0.34 -5.93 -15.28
CA THR A 113 -0.49 -6.45 -14.20
C THR A 113 0.29 -6.29 -12.90
N SER A 114 -0.21 -5.43 -12.02
CA SER A 114 0.29 -5.32 -10.65
C SER A 114 -0.09 -6.56 -9.81
N TRP A 115 -0.37 -7.69 -10.45
CA TRP A 115 -0.91 -8.91 -9.86
C TRP A 115 -0.08 -10.15 -10.18
N SER A 116 0.94 -10.04 -11.02
CA SER A 116 1.76 -11.19 -11.36
C SER A 116 2.62 -11.67 -10.19
N PRO A 117 3.11 -12.92 -10.25
CA PRO A 117 3.93 -13.47 -9.17
C PRO A 117 5.18 -12.63 -8.85
N SER A 118 5.86 -12.04 -9.84
CA SER A 118 7.04 -11.20 -9.60
C SER A 118 6.69 -9.90 -8.87
N HIS A 119 5.61 -9.23 -9.30
CA HIS A 119 5.08 -8.04 -8.62
C HIS A 119 4.62 -8.36 -7.19
N LEU A 120 3.88 -9.45 -6.99
CA LEU A 120 3.46 -9.91 -5.66
C LEU A 120 4.66 -10.16 -4.74
N MET A 121 5.77 -10.70 -5.26
CA MET A 121 7.01 -10.83 -4.48
C MET A 121 7.62 -9.48 -4.09
N LEU A 122 7.60 -8.48 -4.98
CA LEU A 122 8.04 -7.11 -4.65
C LEU A 122 7.19 -6.50 -3.52
N TYR A 123 5.86 -6.64 -3.59
CA TYR A 123 4.96 -6.13 -2.54
C TYR A 123 5.08 -6.91 -1.24
N LEU A 124 5.30 -8.22 -1.30
CA LEU A 124 5.49 -9.07 -0.13
C LEU A 124 6.83 -8.77 0.57
N GLY A 125 7.90 -8.56 -0.19
CA GLY A 125 9.18 -8.11 0.34
C GLY A 125 9.04 -6.76 1.05
N THR A 126 8.41 -5.80 0.39
CA THR A 126 8.14 -4.48 0.96
C THR A 126 7.21 -4.54 2.18
N PHE A 127 6.22 -5.44 2.18
CA PHE A 127 5.35 -5.70 3.33
C PHE A 127 6.16 -6.10 4.57
N PHE A 128 7.03 -7.10 4.46
CA PHE A 128 7.85 -7.51 5.60
C PHE A 128 8.82 -6.42 6.03
N MET A 129 9.37 -5.66 5.07
CA MET A 129 10.25 -4.54 5.34
C MET A 129 9.55 -3.46 6.19
N ILE A 130 8.40 -2.95 5.72
CA ILE A 130 7.62 -1.93 6.44
C ILE A 130 7.11 -2.48 7.78
N ALA A 131 6.66 -3.74 7.84
CA ALA A 131 6.23 -4.36 9.10
C ALA A 131 7.37 -4.41 10.14
N GLY A 132 8.60 -4.68 9.70
CA GLY A 132 9.79 -4.62 10.53
C GLY A 132 10.11 -3.20 11.01
N VAL A 133 10.01 -2.20 10.14
CA VAL A 133 10.17 -0.78 10.48
C VAL A 133 9.10 -0.31 11.48
N ILE A 134 7.82 -0.62 11.22
CA ILE A 134 6.71 -0.34 12.13
C ILE A 134 6.98 -0.94 13.51
N ARG A 135 7.42 -2.21 13.56
CA ARG A 135 7.77 -2.85 14.83
C ARG A 135 8.91 -2.12 15.51
N GLY A 136 10.00 -1.85 14.80
CA GLY A 136 11.18 -1.22 15.38
C GLY A 136 10.86 0.17 15.94
N TRP A 137 10.11 0.98 15.20
CA TRP A 137 9.63 2.29 15.67
C TRP A 137 8.70 2.14 16.89
N PHE A 138 7.74 1.22 16.82
CA PHE A 138 6.81 0.98 17.93
C PHE A 138 7.50 0.51 19.22
N MET A 139 8.56 -0.28 19.11
CA MET A 139 9.29 -0.80 20.27
C MET A 139 10.34 0.18 20.81
N GLY A 140 10.96 0.99 19.95
CA GLY A 140 12.07 1.88 20.32
C GLY A 140 11.70 3.35 20.56
N ALA A 141 10.64 3.86 19.93
CA ALA A 141 10.29 5.27 20.06
C ALA A 141 9.64 5.57 21.43
N PRO A 142 10.04 6.66 22.10
CA PRO A 142 9.42 7.07 23.36
C PRO A 142 7.93 7.38 23.16
N PRO A 143 7.06 7.11 24.16
CA PRO A 143 5.66 7.51 24.10
C PRO A 143 5.53 9.02 23.90
N GLY A 144 4.70 9.45 22.95
CA GLY A 144 4.54 10.87 22.64
C GLY A 144 3.86 11.13 21.31
N ARG A 145 3.74 12.42 20.95
CA ARG A 145 3.14 12.85 19.68
C ARG A 145 3.95 12.35 18.48
N GLU A 146 5.27 12.47 18.53
CA GLU A 146 6.17 12.04 17.46
C GLU A 146 5.98 10.55 17.13
N ARG A 147 5.98 9.69 18.16
CA ARG A 147 5.74 8.26 17.99
C ARG A 147 4.44 7.98 17.24
N VAL A 148 3.36 8.66 17.62
CA VAL A 148 2.03 8.48 17.00
C VAL A 148 2.03 8.94 15.55
N VAL A 149 2.59 10.12 15.25
CA VAL A 149 2.59 10.68 13.88
C VAL A 149 3.43 9.81 12.95
N VAL A 150 4.65 9.48 13.34
CA VAL A 150 5.56 8.66 12.51
C VAL A 150 5.03 7.24 12.35
N LEU A 151 4.42 6.66 13.38
CA LEU A 151 3.75 5.35 13.27
C LEU A 151 2.57 5.42 12.29
N GLY A 152 1.77 6.49 12.35
CA GLY A 152 0.71 6.76 11.38
C GLY A 152 1.24 6.87 9.95
N ALA A 153 2.36 7.57 9.74
CA ALA A 153 3.01 7.66 8.43
C ALA A 153 3.47 6.28 7.91
N PHE A 154 4.13 5.46 8.74
CA PHE A 154 4.51 4.11 8.34
C PHE A 154 3.31 3.22 8.03
N LEU A 155 2.21 3.37 8.76
CA LEU A 155 0.96 2.65 8.47
C LEU A 155 0.28 3.13 7.19
N ALA A 156 0.41 4.41 6.82
CA ALA A 156 -0.04 4.92 5.53
C ALA A 156 0.81 4.36 4.37
N PHE A 157 2.14 4.28 4.52
CA PHE A 157 2.98 3.57 3.55
C PHE A 157 2.65 2.08 3.47
N PHE A 158 2.33 1.46 4.60
CA PHE A 158 1.90 0.06 4.62
C PHE A 158 0.57 -0.14 3.89
N LEU A 159 -0.38 0.76 4.08
CA LEU A 159 -1.65 0.77 3.36
C LEU A 159 -1.43 0.95 1.86
N GLU A 160 -0.59 1.92 1.44
CA GLU A 160 -0.24 2.06 0.02
C GLU A 160 0.36 0.75 -0.51
N ASN A 161 1.37 0.18 0.15
CA ASN A 161 2.03 -1.03 -0.36
C ASN A 161 1.04 -2.18 -0.56
N VAL A 162 0.12 -2.40 0.38
CA VAL A 162 -0.85 -3.49 0.22
C VAL A 162 -1.94 -3.14 -0.77
N HIS A 163 -2.36 -1.88 -0.90
CA HIS A 163 -3.42 -1.48 -1.84
C HIS A 163 -2.89 -1.22 -3.25
N PHE A 164 -1.57 -1.08 -3.43
CA PHE A 164 -0.92 -0.78 -4.70
C PHE A 164 -1.34 -1.69 -5.87
N PRO A 165 -1.52 -3.02 -5.71
CA PRO A 165 -2.01 -3.88 -6.79
C PRO A 165 -3.33 -3.41 -7.41
N GLU A 166 -4.20 -2.83 -6.60
CA GLU A 166 -5.52 -2.35 -7.02
C GLU A 166 -5.43 -1.17 -7.98
N GLN A 167 -4.31 -0.43 -7.98
CA GLN A 167 -4.12 0.68 -8.90
C GLN A 167 -4.27 0.21 -10.35
N HIS A 168 -3.89 -1.03 -10.68
CA HIS A 168 -4.09 -1.57 -12.02
C HIS A 168 -5.57 -1.51 -12.44
N GLN A 169 -6.48 -1.92 -11.55
CA GLN A 169 -7.92 -1.86 -11.80
C GLN A 169 -8.46 -0.41 -11.77
N GLU A 170 -7.89 0.47 -10.93
CA GLU A 170 -8.26 1.89 -10.84
C GLU A 170 -7.93 2.69 -12.11
N TYR A 171 -6.77 2.43 -12.72
CA TYR A 171 -6.41 2.98 -14.03
C TYR A 171 -7.15 2.26 -15.16
N GLY A 172 -7.33 0.95 -15.02
CA GLY A 172 -7.92 0.08 -16.04
C GLY A 172 -9.34 0.47 -16.40
N ILE A 173 -10.20 0.67 -15.40
CA ILE A 173 -11.61 1.01 -15.62
C ILE A 173 -11.76 2.37 -16.33
N LEU A 174 -10.93 3.36 -16.01
CA LEU A 174 -10.95 4.67 -16.65
C LEU A 174 -10.35 4.64 -18.06
N SER A 175 -9.33 3.82 -18.29
CA SER A 175 -8.74 3.62 -19.62
C SER A 175 -9.70 2.94 -20.58
N ILE A 176 -10.48 1.98 -20.07
CA ILE A 176 -11.59 1.34 -20.78
C ILE A 176 -12.68 2.36 -21.11
N GLY A 177 -13.12 3.16 -20.13
CA GLY A 177 -14.13 4.19 -20.36
C GLY A 177 -13.67 5.19 -21.41
N ALA A 178 -12.40 5.60 -21.38
CA ALA A 178 -11.83 6.45 -22.42
C ALA A 178 -11.89 5.79 -23.80
N TRP A 179 -11.51 4.52 -23.92
CA TRP A 179 -11.60 3.77 -25.18
C TRP A 179 -13.01 3.74 -25.75
N ASP A 180 -14.01 3.46 -24.90
CA ASP A 180 -15.42 3.42 -25.30
C ASP A 180 -15.94 4.79 -25.79
N ASN A 181 -15.28 5.88 -25.39
CA ASN A 181 -15.57 7.24 -25.81
C ASN A 181 -14.61 7.76 -26.91
N GLY A 182 -13.91 6.86 -27.62
CA GLY A 182 -13.04 7.22 -28.75
C GLY A 182 -11.74 7.90 -28.35
N ALA A 183 -11.31 7.75 -27.09
CA ALA A 183 -10.07 8.28 -26.56
C ALA A 183 -9.12 7.15 -26.16
N VAL A 184 -7.81 7.37 -26.32
CA VAL A 184 -6.81 6.38 -25.92
C VAL A 184 -5.67 7.09 -25.19
N TYR A 185 -5.32 6.61 -24.01
CA TYR A 185 -4.19 7.11 -23.23
C TYR A 185 -2.88 6.39 -23.55
N ALA A 186 -2.96 5.10 -23.90
CA ALA A 186 -1.81 4.30 -24.27
C ALA A 186 -1.27 4.71 -25.66
N GLU A 187 0.05 4.78 -25.79
CA GLU A 187 0.68 5.03 -27.09
C GLU A 187 0.43 3.87 -28.07
N PRO A 188 0.40 4.12 -29.39
CA PRO A 188 0.14 3.08 -30.39
C PRO A 188 1.07 1.87 -30.28
N ILE A 189 2.35 2.08 -29.95
CA ILE A 189 3.33 0.99 -29.79
C ILE A 189 2.97 0.06 -28.63
N LEU A 190 2.41 0.59 -27.55
CA LEU A 190 1.98 -0.18 -26.39
C LEU A 190 0.76 -1.03 -26.73
N LEU A 191 -0.21 -0.45 -27.44
CA LEU A 191 -1.40 -1.16 -27.91
C LEU A 191 -1.06 -2.29 -28.88
N GLN A 192 -0.15 -2.02 -29.83
CA GLN A 192 0.30 -3.04 -30.78
C GLN A 192 1.01 -4.18 -30.06
N PHE A 193 1.88 -3.84 -29.11
CA PHE A 193 2.57 -4.83 -28.29
C PHE A 193 1.59 -5.74 -27.53
N ALA A 194 0.58 -5.17 -26.86
CA ALA A 194 -0.44 -5.93 -26.14
C ALA A 194 -1.28 -6.81 -27.08
N ALA A 195 -1.64 -6.27 -28.25
CA ALA A 195 -2.36 -7.00 -29.30
C ALA A 195 -1.57 -8.22 -29.80
N ASP A 196 -0.27 -8.04 -30.05
CA ASP A 196 0.63 -9.11 -30.50
C ASP A 196 0.78 -10.21 -29.43
N GLN A 197 0.94 -9.85 -28.16
CA GLN A 197 0.99 -10.82 -27.05
C GLN A 197 -0.29 -11.64 -26.92
N MET A 198 -1.44 -11.02 -27.17
CA MET A 198 -2.74 -11.67 -27.11
C MET A 198 -3.12 -12.39 -28.41
N GLY A 199 -2.32 -12.28 -29.46
CA GLY A 199 -2.61 -12.87 -30.77
C GLY A 199 -3.90 -12.34 -31.41
N ARG A 200 -4.22 -11.06 -31.23
CA ARG A 200 -5.49 -10.46 -31.66
C ARG A 200 -5.31 -9.03 -32.18
N PRO A 201 -6.24 -8.50 -32.99
CA PRO A 201 -6.19 -7.10 -33.39
C PRO A 201 -6.40 -6.16 -32.20
N ILE A 202 -5.95 -4.91 -32.36
CA ILE A 202 -6.27 -3.81 -31.44
C ILE A 202 -7.79 -3.56 -31.50
N ASP A 203 -8.51 -4.15 -30.55
CA ASP A 203 -9.95 -4.06 -30.41
C ASP A 203 -10.35 -3.87 -28.94
N ARG A 204 -11.66 -3.71 -28.69
CA ARG A 204 -12.18 -3.48 -27.34
C ARG A 204 -11.85 -4.61 -26.36
N THR A 205 -11.80 -5.85 -26.83
CA THR A 205 -11.58 -7.01 -25.97
C THR A 205 -10.10 -7.15 -25.61
N MET A 206 -9.20 -6.82 -26.54
CA MET A 206 -7.77 -6.62 -26.24
C MET A 206 -7.62 -5.57 -25.15
N MET A 207 -8.26 -4.41 -25.32
CA MET A 207 -8.22 -3.34 -24.34
C MET A 207 -8.74 -3.76 -22.96
N THR A 208 -9.83 -4.53 -22.87
CA THR A 208 -10.29 -5.08 -21.59
C THR A 208 -9.25 -5.99 -20.98
N GLY A 209 -8.73 -6.96 -21.73
CA GLY A 209 -7.79 -7.93 -21.20
C GLY A 209 -6.46 -7.30 -20.78
N PHE A 210 -6.04 -6.22 -21.45
CA PHE A 210 -4.87 -5.43 -21.10
C PHE A 210 -5.09 -4.58 -19.83
N ALA A 211 -6.21 -3.87 -19.76
CA ALA A 211 -6.48 -2.89 -18.71
C ALA A 211 -7.08 -3.50 -17.43
N LEU A 212 -7.83 -4.61 -17.55
CA LEU A 212 -8.50 -5.33 -16.46
C LEU A 212 -8.31 -6.86 -16.61
N PRO A 213 -7.10 -7.39 -16.38
CA PRO A 213 -6.79 -8.81 -16.56
C PRO A 213 -7.27 -9.70 -15.41
N VAL A 214 -7.69 -9.10 -14.29
CA VAL A 214 -8.18 -9.79 -13.10
C VAL A 214 -9.69 -9.64 -12.97
N PRO A 215 -10.39 -10.60 -12.33
CA PRO A 215 -11.83 -10.48 -12.12
C PRO A 215 -12.24 -9.24 -11.32
N ASP A 216 -13.32 -8.58 -11.72
CA ASP A 216 -13.79 -7.33 -11.09
C ASP A 216 -14.08 -7.46 -9.59
N PHE A 217 -14.51 -8.65 -9.14
CA PHE A 217 -14.81 -8.89 -7.73
C PHE A 217 -13.57 -8.80 -6.83
N LEU A 218 -12.37 -8.97 -7.40
CA LEU A 218 -11.12 -8.95 -6.65
C LEU A 218 -10.91 -7.61 -5.97
N TYR A 219 -11.20 -6.50 -6.67
CA TYR A 219 -11.03 -5.14 -6.16
C TYR A 219 -11.70 -4.90 -4.80
N PRO A 220 -13.05 -5.01 -4.69
CA PRO A 220 -13.70 -4.74 -3.43
C PRO A 220 -13.39 -5.81 -2.36
N VAL A 221 -13.13 -7.07 -2.76
CA VAL A 221 -12.74 -8.12 -1.81
C VAL A 221 -11.39 -7.83 -1.18
N TYR A 222 -10.38 -7.56 -2.00
CA TYR A 222 -9.02 -7.38 -1.52
C TYR A 222 -8.86 -6.02 -0.82
N ALA A 223 -9.50 -4.95 -1.30
CA ALA A 223 -9.54 -3.66 -0.58
C ALA A 223 -10.16 -3.79 0.82
N VAL A 224 -11.26 -4.54 0.98
CA VAL A 224 -11.90 -4.75 2.28
C VAL A 224 -11.12 -5.72 3.16
N VAL A 225 -10.64 -6.84 2.62
CA VAL A 225 -9.92 -7.84 3.43
C VAL A 225 -8.54 -7.34 3.81
N VAL A 226 -7.74 -6.86 2.86
CA VAL A 226 -6.35 -6.49 3.09
C VAL A 226 -6.24 -5.02 3.52
N GLY A 227 -6.84 -4.11 2.76
CA GLY A 227 -6.78 -2.67 3.05
C GLY A 227 -7.38 -2.30 4.40
N VAL A 228 -8.62 -2.72 4.69
CA VAL A 228 -9.26 -2.41 5.98
C VAL A 228 -8.58 -3.14 7.15
N SER A 229 -7.98 -4.30 6.93
CA SER A 229 -7.16 -4.95 7.97
C SER A 229 -5.96 -4.10 8.40
N VAL A 230 -5.33 -3.37 7.48
CA VAL A 230 -4.27 -2.40 7.84
C VAL A 230 -4.84 -1.28 8.73
N LEU A 231 -6.05 -0.80 8.45
CA LEU A 231 -6.73 0.20 9.28
C LEU A 231 -7.04 -0.33 10.69
N VAL A 232 -7.46 -1.60 10.80
CA VAL A 232 -7.64 -2.28 12.10
C VAL A 232 -6.32 -2.38 12.86
N VAL A 233 -5.23 -2.76 12.19
CA VAL A 233 -3.88 -2.80 12.78
C VAL A 233 -3.45 -1.40 13.22
N ALA A 234 -3.67 -0.38 12.40
CA ALA A 234 -3.35 1.01 12.73
C ALA A 234 -4.08 1.46 14.00
N ARG A 235 -5.38 1.22 14.07
CA ARG A 235 -6.19 1.53 15.25
C ARG A 235 -5.75 0.78 16.50
N THR A 236 -5.34 -0.47 16.34
CA THR A 236 -4.85 -1.33 17.42
C THR A 236 -3.51 -0.86 17.96
N LEU A 237 -2.56 -0.51 17.09
CA LEU A 237 -1.21 -0.10 17.48
C LEU A 237 -1.17 1.33 18.03
N ILE A 238 -1.88 2.27 17.41
CA ILE A 238 -1.89 3.67 17.84
C ILE A 238 -2.77 3.85 19.09
N GLY A 239 -3.85 3.08 19.21
CA GLY A 239 -4.69 3.08 20.42
C GLY A 239 -5.59 4.31 20.60
N ARG A 240 -5.61 5.25 19.66
CA ARG A 240 -6.43 6.48 19.71
C ARG A 240 -7.59 6.43 18.72
N PHE A 241 -8.71 7.05 19.08
CA PHE A 241 -9.82 7.28 18.14
C PHE A 241 -9.37 8.22 17.01
N GLY A 242 -9.78 7.90 15.78
CA GLY A 242 -9.38 8.60 14.56
C GLY A 242 -8.10 8.07 13.93
N ALA A 243 -7.44 7.07 14.52
CA ALA A 243 -6.17 6.55 14.00
C ALA A 243 -6.34 5.82 12.66
N ALA A 244 -7.37 4.98 12.53
CA ALA A 244 -7.67 4.32 11.26
C ALA A 244 -8.09 5.34 10.20
N THR A 245 -8.95 6.27 10.59
CA THR A 245 -9.43 7.36 9.73
C THR A 245 -8.28 8.21 9.20
N LEU A 246 -7.36 8.66 10.06
CA LEU A 246 -6.24 9.50 9.65
C LEU A 246 -5.26 8.78 8.73
N VAL A 247 -5.02 7.47 8.93
CA VAL A 247 -4.20 6.67 8.01
C VAL A 247 -4.88 6.58 6.64
N ALA A 248 -6.19 6.31 6.60
CA ALA A 248 -6.96 6.28 5.36
C ALA A 248 -6.99 7.65 4.66
N VAL A 249 -7.21 8.74 5.40
CA VAL A 249 -7.20 10.12 4.88
C VAL A 249 -5.83 10.51 4.35
N ALA A 250 -4.73 10.16 5.05
CA ALA A 250 -3.39 10.45 4.56
C ALA A 250 -3.12 9.72 3.24
N TYR A 251 -3.51 8.44 3.16
CA TYR A 251 -3.40 7.64 1.95
C TYR A 251 -4.20 8.22 0.77
N VAL A 252 -5.51 8.39 0.97
CA VAL A 252 -6.43 8.92 -0.04
C VAL A 252 -6.07 10.36 -0.40
N GLY A 253 -5.61 11.16 0.55
CA GLY A 253 -5.15 12.54 0.32
C GLY A 253 -3.95 12.60 -0.62
N VAL A 254 -2.95 11.73 -0.42
CA VAL A 254 -1.84 11.61 -1.38
C VAL A 254 -2.33 11.22 -2.77
N ARG A 255 -3.20 10.21 -2.88
CA ARG A 255 -3.77 9.77 -4.17
C ARG A 255 -4.54 10.90 -4.86
N THR A 256 -5.32 11.67 -4.08
CA THR A 256 -6.08 12.84 -4.55
C THR A 256 -5.19 13.95 -5.07
N LEU A 257 -3.98 14.12 -4.53
CA LEU A 257 -3.01 15.12 -4.97
C LEU A 257 -2.20 14.66 -6.18
N ILE A 258 -1.71 13.41 -6.17
CA ILE A 258 -0.84 12.88 -7.24
C ILE A 258 -1.62 12.71 -8.55
N TRP A 259 -2.85 12.19 -8.47
CA TRP A 259 -3.66 11.91 -9.65
C TRP A 259 -3.81 13.12 -10.60
N PRO A 260 -4.31 14.30 -10.17
CA PRO A 260 -4.49 15.44 -11.06
C PRO A 260 -3.16 16.01 -11.59
N LEU A 261 -2.06 15.92 -10.80
CA LEU A 261 -0.73 16.34 -11.26
C LEU A 261 -0.25 15.48 -12.44
N LEU A 262 -0.45 14.16 -12.37
CA LEU A 262 -0.14 13.25 -13.46
C LEU A 262 -1.07 13.47 -14.66
N THR A 263 -2.37 13.58 -14.42
CA THR A 263 -3.34 13.79 -15.50
C THR A 263 -3.10 15.09 -16.26
N TYR A 264 -2.80 16.19 -15.55
CA TYR A 264 -2.48 17.48 -16.18
C TYR A 264 -1.19 17.45 -17.01
N THR A 265 -0.25 16.55 -16.68
CA THR A 265 0.99 16.34 -17.45
C THR A 265 0.81 15.30 -18.56
N GLY A 266 -0.44 14.92 -18.86
CA GLY A 266 -0.81 14.06 -19.98
C GLY A 266 -0.72 12.57 -19.69
N PHE A 267 -0.66 12.16 -18.42
CA PHE A 267 -0.73 10.76 -18.04
C PHE A 267 -2.18 10.29 -17.81
N PRO A 268 -2.46 8.98 -17.95
CA PRO A 268 -3.78 8.42 -17.67
C PRO A 268 -4.27 8.75 -16.24
N PRO A 269 -5.58 8.99 -16.04
CA PRO A 269 -6.17 9.16 -14.73
C PRO A 269 -6.35 7.83 -13.99
N SER A 270 -6.46 7.89 -12.66
CA SER A 270 -6.72 6.73 -11.79
C SER A 270 -7.92 6.98 -10.91
N ALA A 271 -8.71 5.95 -10.63
CA ALA A 271 -9.78 6.02 -9.65
C ALA A 271 -9.21 6.17 -8.22
N VAL A 272 -9.61 7.22 -7.49
CA VAL A 272 -9.10 7.45 -6.12
C VAL A 272 -10.00 6.74 -5.11
N PRO A 273 -9.51 5.88 -4.21
CA PRO A 273 -10.35 5.03 -3.34
C PRO A 273 -10.93 5.76 -2.11
N PHE A 274 -11.80 6.76 -2.32
CA PHE A 274 -12.41 7.58 -1.24
C PHE A 274 -13.19 6.75 -0.21
N PHE A 275 -13.79 5.62 -0.62
CA PHE A 275 -14.50 4.72 0.29
C PHE A 275 -13.64 4.21 1.47
N LEU A 276 -12.31 4.17 1.34
CA LEU A 276 -11.41 3.79 2.43
C LEU A 276 -11.48 4.75 3.62
N VAL A 277 -11.80 6.02 3.41
CA VAL A 277 -11.98 7.00 4.51
C VAL A 277 -13.18 6.61 5.37
N ILE A 278 -14.30 6.23 4.73
CA ILE A 278 -15.49 5.74 5.43
C ILE A 278 -15.18 4.43 6.15
N ALA A 279 -14.45 3.50 5.50
CA ALA A 279 -14.03 2.26 6.15
C ALA A 279 -13.17 2.54 7.40
N GLY A 280 -12.23 3.48 7.33
CA GLY A 280 -11.39 3.90 8.46
C GLY A 280 -12.19 4.48 9.62
N LEU A 281 -13.20 5.32 9.32
CA LEU A 281 -14.11 5.85 10.33
C LEU A 281 -14.90 4.74 11.02
N LEU A 282 -15.42 3.79 10.26
CA LEU A 282 -16.20 2.68 10.81
C LEU A 282 -15.34 1.72 11.63
N VAL A 283 -14.07 1.52 11.27
CA VAL A 283 -13.09 0.84 12.11
C VAL A 283 -12.92 1.61 13.44
N ASP A 284 -12.71 2.92 13.40
CA ASP A 284 -12.58 3.74 14.62
C ASP A 284 -13.83 3.64 15.53
N VAL A 285 -15.03 3.68 14.95
CA VAL A 285 -16.32 3.53 15.65
C VAL A 285 -16.48 2.12 16.23
N ALA A 286 -16.09 1.07 15.52
CA ALA A 286 -16.17 -0.30 16.02
C ALA A 286 -15.36 -0.49 17.30
N PHE A 287 -14.26 0.26 17.48
CA PHE A 287 -13.46 0.21 18.71
C PHE A 287 -14.15 0.79 19.95
N LEU A 288 -15.36 1.36 19.84
CA LEU A 288 -16.24 1.68 20.97
C LEU A 288 -16.81 0.40 21.62
N VAL A 289 -16.89 -0.71 20.87
CA VAL A 289 -17.27 -2.02 21.39
C VAL A 289 -16.12 -2.62 22.19
N ARG A 290 -16.34 -2.84 23.49
CA ARG A 290 -15.29 -3.31 24.42
C ARG A 290 -14.89 -4.79 24.23
N PRO A 291 -15.83 -5.75 24.10
CA PRO A 291 -15.46 -7.15 23.99
C PRO A 291 -14.77 -7.42 22.64
N PRO A 292 -13.52 -7.93 22.60
CA PRO A 292 -12.75 -8.06 21.36
C PRO A 292 -13.42 -8.89 20.26
N ALA A 293 -14.02 -10.04 20.62
CA ALA A 293 -14.70 -10.89 19.66
C ALA A 293 -15.96 -10.22 19.09
N LEU A 294 -16.75 -9.56 19.94
CA LEU A 294 -17.94 -8.82 19.50
C LEU A 294 -17.56 -7.60 18.64
N ARG A 295 -16.47 -6.91 18.99
CA ARG A 295 -15.90 -5.83 18.18
C ARG A 295 -15.48 -6.31 16.81
N ALA A 296 -14.78 -7.45 16.70
CA ALA A 296 -14.40 -7.99 15.40
C ALA A 296 -15.63 -8.39 14.57
N LEU A 297 -16.63 -9.02 15.20
CA LEU A 297 -17.88 -9.40 14.53
C LEU A 297 -18.67 -8.19 14.00
N LEU A 298 -19.03 -7.26 14.88
CA LEU A 298 -19.80 -6.07 14.52
C LEU A 298 -18.98 -5.13 13.64
N GLY A 299 -17.70 -4.98 13.93
CA GLY A 299 -16.76 -4.15 13.18
C GLY A 299 -16.61 -4.64 11.75
N ALA A 300 -16.39 -5.94 11.53
CA ALA A 300 -16.31 -6.50 10.17
C ALA A 300 -17.63 -6.29 9.42
N ALA A 301 -18.78 -6.59 10.04
CA ALA A 301 -20.08 -6.40 9.41
C ALA A 301 -20.33 -4.93 9.01
N VAL A 302 -20.14 -3.99 9.94
CA VAL A 302 -20.40 -2.56 9.71
C VAL A 302 -19.37 -1.95 8.75
N ALA A 303 -18.08 -2.26 8.92
CA ALA A 303 -17.03 -1.73 8.04
C ALA A 303 -17.17 -2.26 6.61
N THR A 304 -17.51 -3.54 6.43
CA THR A 304 -17.79 -4.08 5.08
C THR A 304 -19.04 -3.43 4.48
N ALA A 305 -20.16 -3.39 5.21
CA ALA A 305 -21.38 -2.77 4.70
C ALA A 305 -21.18 -1.29 4.32
N GLY A 306 -20.49 -0.54 5.18
CA GLY A 306 -20.21 0.87 4.92
C GLY A 306 -19.16 1.10 3.83
N ALA A 307 -18.14 0.25 3.72
CA ALA A 307 -17.18 0.31 2.61
C ALA A 307 -17.88 0.05 1.26
N TYR A 308 -18.74 -0.97 1.18
CA TYR A 308 -19.52 -1.26 -0.02
C TYR A 308 -20.55 -0.17 -0.34
N ALA A 309 -21.23 0.39 0.67
CA ALA A 309 -22.15 1.50 0.46
C ALA A 309 -21.42 2.76 -0.03
N ALA A 310 -20.28 3.08 0.56
CA ALA A 310 -19.45 4.21 0.13
C ALA A 310 -18.86 3.97 -1.27
N LEU A 311 -18.40 2.76 -1.57
CA LEU A 311 -17.93 2.39 -2.90
C LEU A 311 -19.06 2.45 -3.94
N ALA A 312 -20.27 2.03 -3.60
CA ALA A 312 -21.44 2.16 -4.47
C ALA A 312 -21.80 3.63 -4.74
N ALA A 313 -21.82 4.47 -3.70
CA ALA A 313 -22.04 5.91 -3.86
C ALA A 313 -20.93 6.55 -4.70
N GLN A 314 -19.67 6.17 -4.46
CA GLN A 314 -18.52 6.64 -5.22
C GLN A 314 -18.62 6.22 -6.70
N ASN A 315 -18.89 4.94 -6.97
CA ASN A 315 -19.05 4.40 -8.32
C ASN A 315 -20.16 5.13 -9.09
N ALA A 316 -21.29 5.43 -8.43
CA ALA A 316 -22.41 6.13 -9.04
C ALA A 316 -22.14 7.61 -9.37
N VAL A 317 -21.30 8.30 -8.60
CA VAL A 317 -21.11 9.76 -8.70
C VAL A 317 -19.80 10.14 -9.39
N MET A 318 -18.73 9.37 -9.17
CA MET A 318 -17.38 9.76 -9.60
C MET A 318 -17.22 9.82 -11.10
N GLY A 319 -18.04 9.12 -11.88
CA GLY A 319 -18.02 9.25 -13.32
C GLY A 319 -18.27 10.68 -13.78
N GLY A 320 -19.34 11.31 -13.31
CA GLY A 320 -19.62 12.72 -13.62
C GLY A 320 -18.54 13.68 -13.09
N VAL A 321 -17.89 13.35 -11.97
CA VAL A 321 -16.77 14.14 -11.43
C VAL A 321 -15.56 14.06 -12.35
N TYR A 322 -15.20 12.86 -12.81
CA TYR A 322 -14.12 12.67 -13.77
C TYR A 322 -14.44 13.33 -15.12
N ASP A 323 -15.68 13.23 -15.56
CA ASP A 323 -16.14 13.90 -16.77
C ASP A 323 -15.94 15.42 -16.69
N LEU A 324 -16.31 16.03 -15.56
CA LEU A 324 -16.13 17.47 -15.32
C LEU A 324 -14.66 17.87 -15.24
N LEU A 325 -13.84 17.11 -14.52
CA LEU A 325 -12.45 17.47 -14.24
C LEU A 325 -11.50 17.18 -15.41
N ILE A 326 -11.78 16.14 -16.19
CA ILE A 326 -10.92 15.67 -17.29
C ILE A 326 -11.49 16.06 -18.66
N GLY A 327 -12.76 16.49 -18.74
CA GLY A 327 -13.41 16.87 -19.99
C GLY A 327 -13.73 15.67 -20.89
N ARG A 328 -13.96 14.49 -20.32
CA ARG A 328 -14.25 13.23 -21.05
C ARG A 328 -15.61 12.73 -20.63
N GLN A 329 -16.59 12.69 -21.52
CA GLN A 329 -17.92 12.19 -21.17
C GLN A 329 -17.94 10.66 -21.08
N GLY A 330 -18.79 10.10 -20.22
CA GLY A 330 -19.15 8.69 -20.26
C GLY A 330 -18.28 7.76 -19.40
N LEU A 331 -17.51 8.30 -18.44
CA LEU A 331 -16.72 7.50 -17.51
C LEU A 331 -17.59 6.92 -16.38
N LEU A 332 -18.56 6.05 -16.67
CA LEU A 332 -19.40 5.48 -15.60
C LEU A 332 -18.62 4.50 -14.71
N GLY A 333 -18.77 4.63 -13.39
CA GLY A 333 -18.52 3.53 -12.45
C GLY A 333 -17.06 3.21 -12.12
N ALA A 334 -16.34 4.13 -11.46
CA ALA A 334 -14.98 3.87 -10.97
C ALA A 334 -14.84 4.15 -9.46
N PRO A 335 -14.15 3.29 -8.68
CA PRO A 335 -13.50 2.01 -9.03
C PRO A 335 -14.49 0.84 -9.27
N PRO A 336 -14.01 -0.35 -9.68
CA PRO A 336 -14.86 -1.54 -9.88
C PRO A 336 -15.66 -1.93 -8.65
N LEU A 337 -16.91 -2.36 -8.87
CA LEU A 337 -17.85 -2.74 -7.82
C LEU A 337 -18.60 -4.02 -8.20
N VAL A 338 -18.51 -5.02 -7.34
CA VAL A 338 -19.29 -6.26 -7.44
C VAL A 338 -19.98 -6.51 -6.10
N THR A 339 -21.23 -6.07 -5.94
CA THR A 339 -21.93 -6.12 -4.64
C THR A 339 -22.12 -7.53 -4.11
N SER A 340 -22.22 -8.53 -4.99
CA SER A 340 -22.34 -9.94 -4.61
C SER A 340 -21.11 -10.49 -3.87
N SER A 341 -19.94 -9.84 -3.96
CA SER A 341 -18.73 -10.26 -3.25
C SER A 341 -18.61 -9.71 -1.82
N ALA A 342 -19.59 -8.91 -1.37
CA ALA A 342 -19.61 -8.33 -0.02
C ALA A 342 -19.57 -9.40 1.09
N VAL A 343 -20.23 -10.54 0.90
CA VAL A 343 -20.23 -11.64 1.88
C VAL A 343 -18.81 -12.17 2.09
N TRP A 344 -18.09 -12.45 1.00
CA TRP A 344 -16.71 -12.94 1.07
C TRP A 344 -15.76 -11.92 1.68
N SER A 345 -15.98 -10.64 1.36
CA SER A 345 -15.23 -9.51 1.94
C SER A 345 -15.42 -9.42 3.45
N GLY A 346 -16.66 -9.54 3.92
CA GLY A 346 -17.00 -9.50 5.35
C GLY A 346 -16.43 -10.70 6.11
N LEU A 347 -16.52 -11.91 5.55
CA LEU A 347 -15.93 -13.11 6.15
C LEU A 347 -14.40 -13.02 6.22
N GLY A 348 -13.74 -12.54 5.15
CA GLY A 348 -12.30 -12.36 5.13
C GLY A 348 -11.84 -11.29 6.12
N LEU A 349 -12.52 -10.14 6.18
CA LEU A 349 -12.22 -9.10 7.16
C LEU A 349 -12.46 -9.58 8.59
N LEU A 350 -13.52 -10.34 8.84
CA LEU A 350 -13.78 -10.94 10.16
C LEU A 350 -12.63 -11.84 10.60
N ALA A 351 -12.18 -12.74 9.72
CA ALA A 351 -11.06 -13.63 10.02
C ALA A 351 -9.77 -12.85 10.31
N ALA A 352 -9.45 -11.84 9.50
CA ALA A 352 -8.28 -11.00 9.70
C ALA A 352 -8.36 -10.16 10.98
N TRP A 353 -9.51 -9.56 11.27
CA TRP A 353 -9.73 -8.77 12.48
C TRP A 353 -9.62 -9.65 13.74
N LEU A 354 -10.23 -10.84 13.74
CA LEU A 354 -10.08 -11.81 14.84
C LEU A 354 -8.62 -12.20 15.07
N ALA A 355 -7.84 -12.39 13.99
CA ALA A 355 -6.41 -12.65 14.10
C ALA A 355 -5.65 -11.48 14.74
N VAL A 356 -5.97 -10.22 14.38
CA VAL A 356 -5.39 -9.02 14.99
C VAL A 356 -5.73 -8.94 16.48
N GLU A 357 -7.00 -9.16 16.85
CA GLU A 357 -7.44 -9.16 18.25
C GLU A 357 -6.73 -10.24 19.07
N TRP A 358 -6.62 -11.45 18.52
CA TRP A 358 -5.94 -12.56 19.16
C TRP A 358 -4.45 -12.27 19.37
N LEU A 359 -3.76 -11.74 18.36
CA LEU A 359 -2.36 -11.32 18.47
C LEU A 359 -2.17 -10.21 19.51
N ALA A 360 -3.06 -9.22 19.53
CA ALA A 360 -3.02 -8.12 20.48
C ALA A 360 -3.26 -8.60 21.93
N HIS A 361 -4.21 -9.52 22.12
CA HIS A 361 -4.51 -10.11 23.42
C HIS A 361 -3.34 -10.95 23.95
N ARG A 362 -2.74 -11.81 23.12
CA ARG A 362 -1.56 -12.62 23.50
C ARG A 362 -0.37 -11.77 23.95
N ARG A 363 -0.14 -10.62 23.33
CA ARG A 363 0.92 -9.69 23.74
C ARG A 363 0.67 -9.08 25.12
N ARG A 364 -0.58 -8.73 25.44
CA ARG A 364 -0.94 -8.21 26.78
C ARG A 364 -0.81 -9.27 27.88
N ALA A 365 -1.14 -10.52 27.55
CA ALA A 365 -1.07 -11.65 28.49
C ALA A 365 0.36 -12.14 28.78
N SER A 366 1.39 -11.64 28.08
CA SER A 366 2.80 -12.00 28.28
C SER A 366 3.62 -10.86 28.92
N PRO A 367 3.34 -10.43 30.17
CA PRO A 367 4.09 -9.36 30.82
C PRO A 367 5.54 -9.74 31.15
N GLY A 368 5.88 -11.04 31.23
CA GLY A 368 7.22 -11.52 31.62
C GLY A 368 8.27 -11.56 30.50
N ARG A 369 7.95 -11.09 29.29
CA ARG A 369 8.88 -11.09 28.14
C ARG A 369 9.02 -9.70 27.54
N ALA A 370 8.99 -8.67 28.39
CA ALA A 370 9.51 -7.36 28.02
C ALA A 370 10.99 -7.55 27.69
N ALA A 371 11.29 -7.71 26.41
CA ALA A 371 12.64 -7.48 25.89
C ALA A 371 13.11 -6.16 26.48
N SER A 372 14.30 -6.15 27.09
CA SER A 372 14.89 -4.96 27.68
C SER A 372 14.61 -3.78 26.76
N PRO A 373 13.81 -2.79 27.19
CA PRO A 373 13.45 -1.69 26.33
C PRO A 373 14.76 -1.08 25.82
N VAL A 374 14.83 -0.84 24.51
CA VAL A 374 15.86 0.01 23.93
C VAL A 374 15.51 1.41 24.42
N ILE A 375 15.83 1.71 25.67
CA ILE A 375 15.58 2.99 26.29
C ILE A 375 16.59 3.94 25.68
N ALA A 376 16.14 4.79 24.76
CA ALA A 376 16.83 6.04 24.54
C ALA A 376 16.69 6.88 25.83
N PRO A 377 17.79 7.32 26.47
CA PRO A 377 17.68 8.10 27.69
C PRO A 377 16.87 9.38 27.44
N ALA A 378 15.95 9.70 28.36
CA ALA A 378 15.21 10.95 28.31
C ALA A 378 16.18 12.11 28.57
N THR A 379 16.23 13.07 27.64
CA THR A 379 16.88 14.36 27.86
C THR A 379 15.99 15.23 28.74
N HIS A 380 16.50 15.64 29.90
CA HIS A 380 15.90 16.68 30.75
C HIS A 380 16.03 18.06 30.12
#